data_AF-A0A950E3C1-F1
#
_entry.id   AF-A0A950E3C1-F1
#
_cell.length_a   1.000
_cell.length_b   1.000
_cell.length_c   1.000
_cell.angle_alpha   90.00
_cell.angle_beta   90.00
_cell.angle_gamma   90.00
#
_symmetry.space_group_name_H-M   'P 1'
#
loop_
_entity.id
_entity.type
_entity.pdbx_description
1 polymer ?
#
loop_
_entity_poly.entity_id
_entity_poly.type
_entity_poly.pdbx_seq_one_letter_code
_entity_poly.pdbx_strand_id
1 'polypeptide(L)'
;DPDQAEPWLRSGEGVVAKDVRAPYKPGERTGMMKIKRVRTIDAVVVGYRPGKEPDTVGSLILGLYDDAGKMHVVGHSSGLKASEKRALVGKLEAYETGNRGHGDPSRWQSERELEWIELRPELVVEVTFDHASGGRIRHGTRILRWREDKAPKECKLEQMQQ
;
A
#
# COMPACT_ATOMS: atom_id res chain seq x y z
N ASP A 1 -6.88 3.31 -30.45
CA ASP A 1 -7.62 2.04 -30.48
C ASP A 1 -7.30 1.30 -29.17
N PRO A 2 -8.30 0.99 -28.32
CA PRO A 2 -8.09 0.25 -27.07
C PRO A 2 -7.37 -1.09 -27.27
N ASP A 3 -7.67 -1.80 -28.36
CA ASP A 3 -7.13 -3.15 -28.61
C ASP A 3 -5.62 -3.09 -28.92
N GLN A 4 -5.18 -2.01 -29.59
CA GLN A 4 -3.76 -1.76 -29.84
C GLN A 4 -2.97 -1.33 -28.59
N ALA A 5 -3.66 -0.81 -27.57
CA ALA A 5 -3.03 -0.33 -26.35
C ALA A 5 -2.88 -1.41 -25.27
N GLU A 6 -3.59 -2.54 -25.40
CA GLU A 6 -3.55 -3.64 -24.43
C GLU A 6 -2.12 -4.17 -24.15
N PRO A 7 -1.24 -4.37 -25.15
CA PRO A 7 0.13 -4.82 -24.89
C PRO A 7 0.92 -3.86 -24.01
N TRP A 8 0.70 -2.54 -24.17
CA TRP A 8 1.39 -1.51 -23.38
C TRP A 8 0.93 -1.48 -21.93
N LEU A 9 -0.33 -1.83 -21.67
CA LEU A 9 -0.83 -2.02 -20.30
C LEU A 9 -0.19 -3.22 -19.60
N ARG A 10 0.27 -4.23 -20.36
CA ARG A 10 0.89 -5.45 -19.80
C ARG A 10 2.39 -5.29 -19.54
N SER A 11 3.09 -4.49 -20.35
CA SER A 11 4.55 -4.33 -20.26
C SER A 11 5.01 -3.02 -19.57
N GLY A 12 4.16 -2.01 -19.46
CA GLY A 12 4.47 -0.72 -18.82
C GLY A 12 3.70 -0.47 -17.52
N GLU A 13 3.90 0.71 -16.90
CA GLU A 13 3.10 1.15 -15.74
C GLU A 13 1.62 1.40 -16.12
N GLY A 14 1.40 1.73 -17.38
CA GLY A 14 0.09 2.06 -17.93
C GLY A 14 0.21 2.80 -19.26
N VAL A 15 -0.89 3.41 -19.68
CA VAL A 15 -0.95 4.25 -20.89
C VAL A 15 -1.53 5.62 -20.57
N VAL A 16 -1.16 6.62 -21.39
CA VAL A 16 -1.79 7.93 -21.36
C VAL A 16 -2.68 8.06 -22.59
N ALA A 17 -3.99 8.07 -22.37
CA ALA A 17 -4.96 8.38 -23.42
C ALA A 17 -5.06 9.91 -23.58
N LYS A 18 -5.04 10.40 -24.83
CA LYS A 18 -5.18 11.82 -25.15
C LYS A 18 -6.31 12.00 -26.16
N ASP A 19 -7.20 12.96 -25.94
CA ASP A 19 -8.18 13.38 -26.93
C ASP A 19 -7.45 14.18 -28.01
N VAL A 20 -7.44 13.65 -29.23
CA VAL A 20 -6.78 14.24 -30.39
C VAL A 20 -7.38 15.59 -30.81
N ARG A 21 -8.57 15.93 -30.32
CA ARG A 21 -9.25 17.21 -30.59
C ARG A 21 -9.00 18.25 -29.50
N ALA A 22 -8.44 17.86 -28.35
CA ALA A 22 -8.20 18.78 -27.25
C ALA A 22 -6.90 19.57 -27.48
N PRO A 23 -6.92 20.93 -27.37
CA PRO A 23 -5.70 21.71 -27.41
C PRO A 23 -4.86 21.49 -26.14
N TYR A 24 -3.55 21.71 -26.25
CA TYR A 24 -2.69 21.75 -25.06
C TYR A 24 -3.00 23.00 -24.22
N LYS A 25 -3.25 22.81 -22.93
CA LYS A 25 -3.53 23.89 -21.98
C LYS A 25 -2.57 23.80 -20.78
N PRO A 26 -1.55 24.67 -20.70
CA PRO A 26 -0.60 24.66 -19.59
C PRO A 26 -1.30 24.78 -18.23
N GLY A 27 -0.94 23.93 -17.27
CA GLY A 27 -1.54 23.91 -15.93
C GLY A 27 -2.87 23.15 -15.82
N GLU A 28 -3.51 22.81 -16.95
CA GLU A 28 -4.76 22.04 -16.97
C GLU A 28 -4.51 20.58 -17.40
N ARG A 29 -5.36 19.67 -16.92
CA ARG A 29 -5.39 18.25 -17.34
C ARG A 29 -6.60 17.97 -18.25
N THR A 30 -6.85 18.87 -19.18
CA THR A 30 -7.96 18.74 -20.14
C THR A 30 -7.54 17.83 -21.29
N GLY A 31 -8.41 16.86 -21.66
CA GLY A 31 -8.17 15.99 -22.81
C GLY A 31 -7.09 14.92 -22.62
N MET A 32 -6.71 14.58 -21.40
CA MET A 32 -5.82 13.45 -21.13
C MET A 32 -6.26 12.63 -19.92
N MET A 33 -5.99 11.32 -19.97
CA MET A 33 -6.27 10.39 -18.89
C MET A 33 -5.09 9.44 -18.69
N LYS A 34 -4.71 9.21 -17.44
CA LYS A 34 -3.77 8.15 -17.07
C LYS A 34 -4.54 6.88 -16.80
N ILE A 35 -4.23 5.81 -17.52
CA ILE A 35 -4.82 4.49 -17.34
C ILE A 35 -3.70 3.61 -16.82
N LYS A 36 -3.81 3.14 -15.57
CA LYS A 36 -2.77 2.38 -14.89
C LYS A 36 -3.16 0.92 -14.77
N ARG A 37 -2.16 0.03 -14.83
CA ARG A 37 -2.37 -1.37 -14.45
C ARG A 37 -2.44 -1.44 -12.92
N VAL A 38 -3.61 -1.84 -12.43
CA VAL A 38 -3.86 -1.99 -10.99
C VAL A 38 -3.81 -3.46 -10.65
N ARG A 39 -3.07 -3.80 -9.60
CA ARG A 39 -2.93 -5.16 -9.07
C ARG A 39 -3.43 -5.21 -7.64
N THR A 40 -3.72 -6.42 -7.17
CA THR A 40 -4.08 -6.68 -5.78
C THR A 40 -3.22 -7.79 -5.20
N ILE A 41 -2.95 -7.69 -3.90
CA ILE A 41 -2.34 -8.75 -3.11
C ILE A 41 -3.03 -8.82 -1.74
N ASP A 42 -3.03 -10.00 -1.14
CA ASP A 42 -3.25 -10.15 0.29
C ASP A 42 -1.94 -9.99 1.04
N ALA A 43 -1.92 -9.16 2.08
CA ALA A 43 -0.75 -8.82 2.87
C ALA A 43 -1.05 -8.85 4.37
N VAL A 44 -0.05 -9.26 5.16
CA VAL A 44 -0.14 -9.27 6.62
C VAL A 44 0.12 -7.86 7.14
N VAL A 45 -0.68 -7.40 8.10
CA VAL A 45 -0.41 -6.17 8.84
C VAL A 45 0.56 -6.51 9.97
N VAL A 46 1.81 -6.06 9.84
CA VAL A 46 2.90 -6.37 10.78
C VAL A 46 3.19 -5.25 11.77
N GLY A 47 2.54 -4.11 11.57
CA GLY A 47 2.74 -2.93 12.39
C GLY A 47 1.91 -1.77 11.87
N TYR A 48 1.93 -0.67 12.60
CA TYR A 48 1.36 0.58 12.13
C TYR A 48 2.18 1.77 12.61
N ARG A 49 1.99 2.90 11.94
CA ARG A 49 2.50 4.19 12.39
C ARG A 49 1.37 5.00 13.01
N PRO A 50 1.55 5.58 14.19
CA PRO A 50 0.61 6.54 14.75
C PRO A 50 0.33 7.69 13.76
N GLY A 51 -0.88 8.22 13.80
CA GLY A 51 -1.26 9.37 13.01
C GLY A 51 -0.74 10.68 13.60
N LYS A 52 -0.90 11.77 12.84
CA LYS A 52 -0.54 13.12 13.29
C LYS A 52 -1.39 13.56 14.48
N GLU A 53 -2.67 13.25 14.40
CA GLU A 53 -3.63 13.46 15.49
C GLU A 53 -3.49 12.36 16.55
N PRO A 54 -3.63 12.69 17.85
CA PRO A 54 -3.70 11.69 18.91
C PRO A 54 -4.76 10.63 18.62
N ASP A 55 -4.52 9.40 19.07
CA ASP A 55 -5.45 8.27 18.97
C ASP A 55 -5.93 8.01 17.54
N THR A 56 -5.02 8.14 16.57
CA THR A 56 -5.28 7.79 15.18
C THR A 56 -4.19 6.90 14.61
N VAL A 57 -4.55 6.07 13.63
CA VAL A 57 -3.61 5.34 12.79
C VAL A 57 -3.27 6.17 11.56
N GLY A 58 -1.97 6.38 11.32
CA GLY A 58 -1.44 7.09 10.16
C GLY A 58 -1.27 6.18 8.95
N SER A 59 -0.70 4.99 9.16
CA SER A 59 -0.51 3.99 8.10
C SER A 59 -0.32 2.59 8.66
N LEU A 60 -0.76 1.57 7.91
CA LEU A 60 -0.47 0.17 8.19
C LEU A 60 0.79 -0.28 7.46
N ILE A 61 1.68 -1.01 8.14
CA ILE A 61 2.89 -1.61 7.58
C ILE A 61 2.54 -3.01 7.09
N LEU A 62 2.91 -3.31 5.84
CA LEU A 62 2.51 -4.51 5.13
C LEU A 62 3.69 -5.46 4.96
N GLY A 63 3.46 -6.73 5.29
CA GLY A 63 4.42 -7.81 5.17
C GLY A 63 3.92 -8.98 4.32
N LEU A 64 4.86 -9.67 3.67
CA LEU A 64 4.65 -10.93 2.97
C LEU A 64 5.70 -11.94 3.41
N TYR A 65 5.35 -13.21 3.40
CA TYR A 65 6.26 -14.31 3.67
C TYR A 65 6.99 -14.78 2.40
N ASP A 66 8.25 -15.15 2.52
CA ASP A 66 8.93 -15.96 1.51
C ASP A 66 8.64 -17.46 1.68
N ASP A 67 9.28 -18.28 0.83
CA ASP A 67 9.14 -19.74 0.85
C ASP A 67 9.82 -20.38 2.06
N ALA A 68 10.84 -19.71 2.63
CA ALA A 68 11.48 -20.11 3.87
C ALA A 68 10.66 -19.71 5.12
N GLY A 69 9.52 -19.03 4.95
CA GLY A 69 8.65 -18.60 6.04
C GLY A 69 9.13 -17.34 6.77
N LYS A 70 10.11 -16.62 6.23
CA LYS A 70 10.59 -15.33 6.74
C LYS A 70 9.68 -14.20 6.30
N MET A 71 9.38 -13.28 7.21
CA MET A 71 8.57 -12.08 6.95
C MET A 71 9.42 -10.99 6.29
N HIS A 72 8.89 -10.39 5.22
CA HIS A 72 9.48 -9.25 4.52
C HIS A 72 8.51 -8.08 4.49
N VAL A 73 8.94 -6.92 4.97
CA VAL A 73 8.14 -5.69 4.85
C VAL A 73 8.19 -5.20 3.40
N VAL A 74 7.04 -5.23 2.73
CA VAL A 74 6.92 -4.88 1.31
C VAL A 74 6.38 -3.48 1.08
N GLY A 75 5.80 -2.82 2.09
CA GLY A 75 5.26 -1.48 1.90
C GLY A 75 4.41 -1.02 3.08
N HIS A 76 3.63 0.03 2.83
CA HIS A 76 2.64 0.54 3.78
C HIS A 76 1.43 1.11 3.04
N SER A 77 0.30 1.23 3.73
CA SER A 77 -0.92 1.89 3.24
C SER A 77 -1.30 3.04 4.17
N SER A 78 -1.34 4.26 3.66
CA SER A 78 -1.69 5.49 4.40
C SER A 78 -3.00 6.14 3.95
N GLY A 79 -3.64 5.60 2.91
CA GLY A 79 -4.90 6.10 2.33
C GLY A 79 -6.16 5.77 3.15
N LEU A 80 -6.08 5.90 4.48
CA LEU A 80 -7.17 5.60 5.42
C LEU A 80 -8.13 6.78 5.54
N LYS A 81 -9.44 6.52 5.53
CA LYS A 81 -10.46 7.54 5.76
C LYS A 81 -10.39 8.04 7.20
N ALA A 82 -10.77 9.31 7.44
CA ALA A 82 -10.71 9.91 8.77
C ALA A 82 -11.48 9.12 9.84
N SER A 83 -12.64 8.52 9.50
CA SER A 83 -13.41 7.65 10.39
C SER A 83 -12.67 6.34 10.71
N GLU A 84 -12.01 5.74 9.72
CA GLU A 84 -11.26 4.50 9.88
C GLU A 84 -10.04 4.70 10.79
N LYS A 85 -9.34 5.83 10.67
CA LYS A 85 -8.12 6.09 11.44
C LYS A 85 -8.29 5.95 12.96
N ARG A 86 -9.43 6.39 13.51
CA ARG A 86 -9.73 6.25 14.96
C ARG A 86 -10.20 4.84 15.30
N ALA A 87 -11.09 4.28 14.49
CA ALA A 87 -11.62 2.94 14.72
C ALA A 87 -10.51 1.86 14.71
N LEU A 88 -9.44 2.08 13.92
CA LEU A 88 -8.32 1.16 13.84
C LEU A 88 -7.51 1.08 15.14
N VAL A 89 -7.46 2.12 15.96
CA VAL A 89 -6.68 2.06 17.21
C VAL A 89 -7.20 0.93 18.10
N GLY A 90 -8.49 0.92 18.40
CA GLY A 90 -9.09 -0.14 19.22
C GLY A 90 -9.03 -1.53 18.57
N LYS A 91 -9.04 -1.62 17.23
CA LYS A 91 -8.86 -2.90 16.54
C LYS A 91 -7.43 -3.43 16.68
N LEU A 92 -6.42 -2.57 16.58
CA LEU A 92 -5.01 -2.96 16.54
C LEU A 92 -4.39 -3.16 17.91
N GLU A 93 -4.88 -2.48 18.95
CA GLU A 93 -4.37 -2.57 20.33
C GLU A 93 -4.28 -4.02 20.82
N ALA A 94 -5.30 -4.84 20.52
CA ALA A 94 -5.32 -6.26 20.88
C ALA A 94 -4.19 -7.09 20.24
N TYR A 95 -3.57 -6.58 19.17
CA TYR A 95 -2.51 -7.24 18.41
C TYR A 95 -1.12 -6.66 18.69
N GLU A 96 -0.99 -5.60 19.48
CA GLU A 96 0.30 -5.02 19.81
C GLU A 96 1.19 -6.02 20.55
N THR A 97 2.47 -6.03 20.19
CA THR A 97 3.49 -6.85 20.88
C THR A 97 4.11 -6.11 22.06
N GLY A 98 3.88 -4.80 22.16
CA GLY A 98 4.59 -3.88 23.05
C GLY A 98 5.91 -3.37 22.47
N ASN A 99 6.40 -3.95 21.37
CA ASN A 99 7.61 -3.47 20.71
C ASN A 99 7.32 -2.25 19.84
N ARG A 100 8.29 -1.34 19.85
CA ARG A 100 8.28 -0.12 19.03
C ARG A 100 9.64 0.06 18.39
N GLY A 101 9.68 0.80 17.29
CA GLY A 101 10.91 1.18 16.67
C GLY A 101 10.75 2.43 15.84
N HIS A 102 11.86 2.85 15.24
CA HIS A 102 11.90 3.98 14.33
C HIS A 102 12.40 3.50 12.96
N GLY A 103 11.80 4.02 11.90
CA GLY A 103 12.36 3.90 10.56
C GLY A 103 13.68 4.67 10.43
N ASP A 104 14.39 4.43 9.34
CA ASP A 104 15.66 5.11 9.07
C ASP A 104 15.49 6.63 9.10
N PRO A 105 16.44 7.37 9.69
CA PRO A 105 16.41 8.82 9.74
C PRO A 105 16.27 9.41 8.34
N SER A 106 15.32 10.33 8.16
CA SER A 106 15.11 11.02 6.89
C SER A 106 15.23 12.53 7.10
N ARG A 107 15.92 13.22 6.18
CA ARG A 107 16.03 14.69 6.20
C ARG A 107 14.69 15.42 5.96
N TRP A 108 13.66 14.68 5.56
CA TRP A 108 12.38 15.23 5.10
C TRP A 108 11.20 14.83 5.98
N GLN A 109 11.42 14.00 7.00
CA GLN A 109 10.40 13.51 7.93
C GLN A 109 10.88 13.71 9.35
N SER A 110 9.97 14.06 10.26
CA SER A 110 10.30 14.16 11.68
C SER A 110 10.47 12.78 12.30
N GLU A 111 11.22 12.69 13.41
CA GLU A 111 11.42 11.44 14.15
C GLU A 111 10.09 10.79 14.55
N ARG A 112 9.09 11.60 14.93
CA ARG A 112 7.74 11.12 15.26
C ARG A 112 7.00 10.49 14.07
N GLU A 113 7.29 10.92 12.83
CA GLU A 113 6.72 10.27 11.62
C GLU A 113 7.39 8.92 11.30
N LEU A 114 8.52 8.61 11.96
CA LEU A 114 9.27 7.37 11.79
C LEU A 114 8.92 6.30 12.83
N GLU A 115 8.26 6.67 13.94
CA GLU A 115 7.82 5.70 14.97
C GLU A 115 6.84 4.69 14.35
N TRP A 116 7.03 3.42 14.70
CA TRP A 116 6.10 2.34 14.42
C TRP A 116 5.87 1.49 15.67
N ILE A 117 4.68 0.90 15.73
CA ILE A 117 4.26 -0.07 16.75
C ILE A 117 4.12 -1.42 16.04
N GLU A 118 4.79 -2.45 16.55
CA GLU A 118 4.74 -3.79 15.99
C GLU A 118 3.46 -4.51 16.41
N LEU A 119 2.92 -5.28 15.47
CA LEU A 119 1.74 -6.10 15.67
C LEU A 119 2.09 -7.57 15.46
N ARG A 120 1.44 -8.45 16.21
CA ARG A 120 1.47 -9.88 15.95
C ARG A 120 0.96 -10.12 14.51
N PRO A 121 1.63 -10.96 13.71
CA PRO A 121 1.34 -11.13 12.29
C PRO A 121 0.11 -12.03 12.06
N GLU A 122 -1.04 -11.59 12.54
CA GLU A 122 -2.32 -12.31 12.55
C GLU A 122 -3.34 -11.68 11.60
N LEU A 123 -3.22 -10.38 11.36
CA LEU A 123 -4.18 -9.60 10.59
C LEU A 123 -3.81 -9.60 9.11
N VAL A 124 -4.78 -9.88 8.23
CA VAL A 124 -4.60 -9.87 6.77
C VAL A 124 -5.53 -8.85 6.11
N VAL A 125 -4.99 -8.13 5.14
CA VAL A 125 -5.72 -7.17 4.30
C VAL A 125 -5.46 -7.44 2.83
N GLU A 126 -6.51 -7.31 2.01
CA GLU A 126 -6.34 -7.19 0.57
C GLU A 126 -6.02 -5.73 0.26
N VAL A 127 -4.90 -5.50 -0.43
CA VAL A 127 -4.48 -4.18 -0.87
C VAL A 127 -4.36 -4.13 -2.39
N THR A 128 -4.64 -2.95 -2.94
CA THR A 128 -4.35 -2.63 -4.33
C THR A 128 -3.13 -1.75 -4.45
N PHE A 129 -2.41 -1.81 -5.57
CA PHE A 129 -1.25 -0.98 -5.90
C PHE A 129 -1.03 -0.92 -7.41
N ASP A 130 -0.32 0.10 -7.90
CA ASP A 130 -0.01 0.27 -9.33
C ASP A 130 1.46 -0.03 -9.66
N HIS A 131 2.39 0.28 -8.75
CA HIS A 131 3.82 0.13 -9.00
C HIS A 131 4.57 -0.53 -7.84
N ALA A 132 5.46 -1.44 -8.20
CA ALA A 132 6.39 -2.10 -7.29
C ALA A 132 7.78 -2.18 -7.94
N SER A 133 8.83 -2.03 -7.12
CA SER A 133 10.22 -2.14 -7.56
C SER A 133 11.11 -2.56 -6.39
N GLY A 134 12.12 -3.41 -6.67
CA GLY A 134 13.04 -3.92 -5.66
C GLY A 134 12.34 -4.68 -4.53
N GLY A 135 11.31 -5.47 -4.86
CA GLY A 135 10.53 -6.25 -3.89
C GLY A 135 9.62 -5.41 -2.98
N ARG A 136 9.40 -4.13 -3.29
CA ARG A 136 8.57 -3.22 -2.47
C ARG A 136 7.50 -2.53 -3.31
N ILE A 137 6.34 -2.31 -2.71
CA ILE A 137 5.29 -1.45 -3.23
C ILE A 137 5.74 0.00 -3.09
N ARG A 138 5.64 0.75 -4.19
CA ARG A 138 6.08 2.15 -4.25
C ARG A 138 4.91 3.13 -4.27
N HIS A 139 3.85 2.79 -5.00
CA HIS A 139 2.75 3.70 -5.28
C HIS A 139 1.40 2.99 -5.27
N GLY A 140 0.34 3.78 -5.05
CA GLY A 140 -1.03 3.32 -5.20
C GLY A 140 -1.56 2.39 -4.11
N THR A 141 -0.81 2.16 -3.02
CA THR A 141 -1.24 1.23 -1.96
C THR A 141 -2.51 1.70 -1.27
N ARG A 142 -3.59 0.94 -1.40
CA ARG A 142 -4.86 1.19 -0.69
C ARG A 142 -5.47 -0.13 -0.22
N ILE A 143 -5.98 -0.15 1.00
CA ILE A 143 -6.75 -1.27 1.53
C ILE A 143 -8.08 -1.36 0.78
N LEU A 144 -8.38 -2.56 0.28
CA LEU A 144 -9.67 -2.89 -0.30
C LEU A 144 -10.60 -3.47 0.77
N ARG A 145 -10.11 -4.44 1.55
CA ARG A 145 -10.87 -5.12 2.60
C ARG A 145 -9.97 -5.90 3.56
N TRP A 146 -10.51 -6.24 4.74
CA TRP A 146 -9.94 -7.21 5.65
C TRP A 146 -10.21 -8.64 5.14
N ARG A 147 -9.25 -9.55 5.35
CA ARG A 147 -9.31 -10.95 4.90
C ARG A 147 -9.26 -11.89 6.11
N GLU A 148 -10.34 -11.91 6.85
CA GLU A 148 -10.52 -12.81 8.01
C GLU A 148 -10.60 -14.29 7.59
N ASP A 149 -10.82 -14.53 6.29
CA ASP A 149 -10.86 -15.83 5.64
C ASP A 149 -9.48 -16.38 5.24
N LYS A 150 -8.41 -15.59 5.36
CA LYS A 150 -7.06 -16.01 4.96
C LYS A 150 -6.10 -16.16 6.12
N ALA A 151 -5.29 -17.22 6.06
CA ALA A 151 -4.22 -17.41 7.01
C ALA A 151 -3.03 -16.50 6.66
N PRO A 152 -2.38 -15.84 7.64
CA PRO A 152 -1.24 -14.96 7.38
C PRO A 152 -0.10 -15.61 6.59
N LYS A 153 0.15 -16.91 6.80
CA LYS A 153 1.21 -17.67 6.11
C LYS A 153 0.97 -17.88 4.62
N GLU A 154 -0.26 -17.67 4.14
CA GLU A 154 -0.62 -17.70 2.72
C GLU A 154 -0.29 -16.41 1.98
N CYS A 155 0.04 -15.33 2.70
CA CYS A 155 0.45 -14.07 2.09
C CYS A 155 1.91 -14.16 1.64
N LYS A 156 2.15 -14.50 0.37
CA LYS A 156 3.46 -14.85 -0.18
C LYS A 156 4.05 -13.77 -1.08
N LEU A 157 5.37 -13.62 -1.05
CA LEU A 157 6.13 -12.69 -1.91
C LEU A 157 5.90 -12.92 -3.40
N GLU A 158 5.61 -14.14 -3.83
CA GLU A 158 5.30 -14.49 -5.23
C GLU A 158 4.15 -13.65 -5.80
N GLN A 159 3.21 -13.21 -4.95
CA GLN A 159 2.10 -12.35 -5.36
C GLN A 159 2.59 -11.01 -5.95
N MET A 160 3.79 -10.55 -5.60
CA MET A 160 4.38 -9.30 -6.12
C MET A 160 4.85 -9.42 -7.58
N GLN A 161 5.00 -10.63 -8.10
CA GLN A 161 5.46 -10.90 -9.46
C GLN A 161 4.32 -10.96 -10.49
N GLN A 162 3.06 -10.90 -10.02
CA GLN A 162 1.86 -10.94 -10.86
C GLN A 162 1.65 -9.64 -11.67
#